data_AF-A0A3B8NMX7-F1
#
_entry.id   AF-A0A3B8NMX7-F1
#
_cell.length_a   1.000
_cell.length_b   1.000
_cell.length_c   1.000
_cell.angle_alpha   90.00
_cell.angle_beta   90.00
_cell.angle_gamma   90.00
#
_symmetry.space_group_name_H-M   'P 1'
#
loop_
_entity.id
_entity.type
_entity.pdbx_description
1 polymer ?
#
loop_
_entity_poly.entity_id
_entity_poly.type
_entity_poly.pdbx_seq_one_letter_code
_entity_poly.pdbx_strand_id
1 'polypeptide(L)'
;MLGGKCKNCSARVSFRYCFVELLTSVLFLTAWLTFAGSFDSVFYNKNHGNPQVVLVAWALISLLICASFIDIEHQIIPDRINKIGIIVAVACAFIFPEIVYEFMGMENSSYDGIYSRISAVCWSLAGTGCGFVILYSVVIFGKILFGKKSLCSEAGTSWSVIEGKENPILIVGDVKMPFEDLFFVGTEKIVLDSSEIEINGKCHGEGELVIYYDKLVVSDDLEIPIEDWKTLEGVSSQIIYRREAMGLGDVKFIAMFGAFIGWKGVLFALFAASIIGTSANLPAKILGKDSAFTRIPFGPYLAIGAMIWLFFGAELIEWYFNLLTIDAL
;
A
#
# COMPACT_ATOMS: atom_id res chain seq x y z
N MET A 1 -5.25 -25.21 -26.86
CA MET A 1 -5.28 -25.10 -25.38
C MET A 1 -3.91 -25.47 -24.83
N LEU A 2 -3.33 -24.68 -23.93
CA LEU A 2 -1.93 -24.79 -23.48
C LEU A 2 -1.63 -25.92 -22.46
N GLY A 3 -2.58 -26.82 -22.20
CA GLY A 3 -2.35 -28.04 -21.40
C GLY A 3 -1.81 -27.80 -19.98
N GLY A 4 -2.08 -26.64 -19.38
CA GLY A 4 -1.55 -26.27 -18.06
C GLY A 4 -0.05 -25.96 -18.05
N LYS A 5 0.55 -25.67 -19.22
CA LYS A 5 1.97 -25.29 -19.35
C LYS A 5 2.11 -23.90 -19.94
N CYS A 6 3.08 -23.13 -19.47
CA CYS A 6 3.42 -21.84 -20.07
C CYS A 6 3.87 -22.03 -21.53
N LYS A 7 3.37 -21.20 -22.44
CA LYS A 7 3.67 -21.28 -23.89
C LYS A 7 5.16 -21.13 -24.20
N ASN A 8 5.89 -20.37 -23.39
CA ASN A 8 7.28 -20.02 -23.66
C ASN A 8 8.29 -20.93 -22.93
N CYS A 9 7.98 -21.35 -21.70
CA CYS A 9 8.92 -22.12 -20.88
C CYS A 9 8.46 -23.54 -20.55
N SER A 10 7.26 -23.96 -21.01
CA SER A 10 6.66 -25.29 -20.75
C SER A 10 6.52 -25.70 -19.28
N ALA A 11 6.81 -24.79 -18.34
CA ALA A 11 6.61 -24.99 -16.91
C ALA A 11 5.12 -25.13 -16.58
N ARG A 12 4.79 -25.93 -15.56
CA ARG A 12 3.41 -26.08 -15.11
C ARG A 12 2.91 -24.75 -14.54
N VAL A 13 1.75 -24.30 -15.00
CA VAL A 13 1.06 -23.13 -14.46
C VAL A 13 0.64 -23.46 -13.03
N SER A 14 1.07 -22.64 -12.07
CA SER A 14 0.73 -22.86 -10.67
C SER A 14 -0.78 -22.72 -10.45
N PHE A 15 -1.35 -23.47 -9.51
CA PHE A 15 -2.77 -23.38 -9.14
C PHE A 15 -3.16 -21.96 -8.67
N ARG A 16 -2.19 -21.16 -8.21
CA ARG A 16 -2.38 -19.76 -7.83
C ARG A 16 -2.93 -18.95 -9.01
N TYR A 17 -2.40 -19.13 -10.22
CA TYR A 17 -2.89 -18.38 -11.39
C TYR A 17 -4.35 -18.70 -11.72
N CYS A 18 -4.73 -19.99 -11.63
CA CYS A 18 -6.12 -20.40 -11.80
C CYS A 18 -7.03 -19.71 -10.78
N PHE A 19 -6.59 -19.60 -9.52
CA PHE A 19 -7.32 -18.88 -8.49
C PHE A 19 -7.44 -17.39 -8.77
N VAL A 20 -6.37 -16.71 -9.20
CA VAL A 20 -6.42 -15.28 -9.56
C VAL A 20 -7.35 -15.04 -10.76
N GLU A 21 -7.30 -15.89 -11.78
CA GLU A 21 -8.17 -15.80 -12.96
C GLU A 21 -9.64 -16.01 -12.58
N LEU A 22 -9.94 -17.03 -11.77
CA LEU A 22 -11.29 -17.29 -11.27
C LEU A 22 -11.80 -16.12 -10.43
N LEU A 23 -10.99 -15.66 -9.47
CA LEU A 23 -11.33 -14.51 -8.61
C LEU A 23 -11.62 -13.26 -9.45
N THR A 24 -10.75 -12.95 -10.42
CA THR A 24 -10.93 -11.80 -11.32
C THR A 24 -12.21 -11.94 -12.13
N SER A 25 -12.49 -13.13 -12.68
CA SER A 25 -13.71 -13.36 -13.46
C SER A 25 -14.99 -13.21 -12.64
N VAL A 26 -14.99 -13.71 -11.40
CA VAL A 26 -16.11 -13.57 -10.47
C VAL A 26 -16.31 -12.10 -10.11
N LEU A 27 -15.26 -11.39 -9.73
CA LEU A 27 -15.35 -9.98 -9.36
C LEU A 27 -15.76 -9.09 -10.54
N PHE A 28 -15.30 -9.40 -11.76
CA PHE A 28 -15.71 -8.68 -12.95
C PHE A 28 -17.18 -8.92 -13.30
N LEU A 29 -17.64 -10.17 -13.17
CA LEU A 29 -19.05 -10.51 -13.34
C LEU A 29 -19.91 -9.81 -12.27
N THR A 30 -19.48 -9.80 -11.01
CA THR A 30 -20.18 -9.07 -9.96
C THR A 30 -20.24 -7.57 -10.27
N ALA A 31 -19.12 -6.96 -10.67
CA ALA A 31 -19.10 -5.54 -11.08
C ALA A 31 -20.06 -5.25 -12.26
N TRP A 32 -20.15 -6.17 -13.22
CA TRP A 32 -21.12 -6.06 -14.30
C TRP A 32 -22.56 -6.11 -13.78
N LEU A 33 -22.89 -7.10 -12.95
CA LEU A 33 -24.23 -7.26 -12.40
C LEU A 33 -24.64 -6.11 -11.49
N THR A 34 -23.69 -5.54 -10.73
CA THR A 34 -23.91 -4.41 -9.83
C THR A 34 -24.11 -3.10 -10.58
N PHE A 35 -23.23 -2.75 -11.54
CA PHE A 35 -23.22 -1.41 -12.15
C PHE A 35 -23.87 -1.33 -13.54
N ALA A 36 -23.93 -2.43 -14.31
CA ALA A 36 -24.63 -2.50 -15.58
C ALA A 36 -25.99 -3.21 -15.51
N GLY A 37 -26.25 -3.99 -14.46
CA GLY A 37 -27.51 -4.70 -14.21
C GLY A 37 -27.53 -6.16 -14.68
N SER A 38 -28.69 -6.82 -14.50
CA SER A 38 -28.94 -8.20 -14.90
C SER A 38 -28.83 -8.42 -16.42
N PHE A 39 -28.57 -9.66 -16.83
CA PHE A 39 -28.53 -10.05 -18.26
C PHE A 39 -29.81 -9.63 -19.03
N ASP A 40 -30.97 -9.64 -18.34
CA ASP A 40 -32.26 -9.18 -18.88
C ASP A 40 -32.40 -7.66 -18.99
N SER A 41 -31.79 -6.86 -18.10
CA SER A 41 -31.88 -5.39 -18.15
C SER A 41 -30.96 -4.76 -19.20
N VAL A 42 -30.01 -5.53 -19.74
CA VAL A 42 -29.17 -5.15 -20.88
C VAL A 42 -29.94 -5.21 -22.21
N PHE A 43 -30.89 -6.15 -22.35
CA PHE A 43 -31.70 -6.32 -23.58
C PHE A 43 -33.12 -5.73 -23.48
N TYR A 44 -33.68 -5.63 -22.29
CA TYR A 44 -34.98 -5.01 -22.05
C TYR A 44 -34.81 -3.76 -21.18
N ASN A 45 -34.96 -2.61 -21.83
CA ASN A 45 -34.77 -1.27 -21.29
C ASN A 45 -35.54 -1.03 -19.98
N LYS A 46 -34.85 -1.21 -18.84
CA LYS A 46 -35.29 -0.73 -17.52
C LYS A 46 -34.11 -0.12 -16.78
N ASN A 47 -33.95 1.19 -17.01
CA ASN A 47 -33.34 2.26 -16.22
C ASN A 47 -32.21 1.94 -15.21
N HIS A 48 -31.08 2.64 -15.41
CA HIS A 48 -29.96 2.94 -14.48
C HIS A 48 -28.71 2.03 -14.47
N GLY A 49 -28.47 1.21 -15.49
CA GLY A 49 -27.13 0.64 -15.69
C GLY A 49 -26.22 1.63 -16.42
N ASN A 50 -25.17 2.15 -15.77
CA ASN A 50 -24.16 2.99 -16.43
C ASN A 50 -22.97 2.10 -16.83
N PRO A 51 -22.95 1.52 -18.05
CA PRO A 51 -21.92 0.55 -18.45
C PRO A 51 -20.50 1.13 -18.44
N GLN A 52 -20.37 2.45 -18.48
CA GLN A 52 -19.09 3.16 -18.37
C GLN A 52 -18.47 3.03 -16.97
N VAL A 53 -19.29 2.94 -15.91
CA VAL A 53 -18.86 2.72 -14.52
C VAL A 53 -18.18 1.36 -14.39
N VAL A 54 -18.69 0.34 -15.08
CA VAL A 54 -18.11 -1.02 -15.07
C VAL A 54 -16.66 -1.01 -15.53
N LEU A 55 -16.33 -0.25 -16.58
CA LEU A 55 -14.97 -0.21 -17.11
C LEU A 55 -13.97 0.32 -16.08
N VAL A 56 -14.37 1.33 -15.31
CA VAL A 56 -13.52 1.90 -14.24
C VAL A 56 -13.50 0.98 -13.02
N ALA A 57 -14.62 0.33 -12.68
CA ALA A 57 -14.65 -0.70 -11.64
C ALA A 57 -13.70 -1.86 -11.98
N TRP A 58 -13.69 -2.36 -13.22
CA TRP A 58 -12.77 -3.41 -13.68
C TRP A 58 -11.31 -2.96 -13.62
N ALA A 59 -11.01 -1.71 -13.99
CA ALA A 59 -9.67 -1.15 -13.86
C ALA A 59 -9.23 -1.12 -12.39
N LEU A 60 -10.07 -0.60 -11.49
CA LEU A 60 -9.79 -0.56 -10.05
C LEU A 60 -9.62 -1.98 -9.48
N ILE A 61 -10.55 -2.90 -9.76
CA ILE A 61 -10.48 -4.30 -9.30
C ILE A 61 -9.18 -4.95 -9.78
N SER A 62 -8.79 -4.75 -11.04
CA SER A 62 -7.53 -5.27 -11.56
C SER A 62 -6.33 -4.71 -10.80
N LEU A 63 -6.30 -3.41 -10.51
CA LEU A 63 -5.23 -2.78 -9.74
C LEU A 63 -5.17 -3.32 -8.31
N LEU A 64 -6.33 -3.47 -7.64
CA LEU A 64 -6.43 -4.00 -6.28
C LEU A 64 -5.97 -5.47 -6.20
N ILE A 65 -6.40 -6.32 -7.15
CA ILE A 65 -5.97 -7.71 -7.22
C ILE A 65 -4.45 -7.78 -7.47
N CYS A 66 -3.95 -7.08 -8.49
CA CYS A 66 -2.52 -7.08 -8.80
C CYS A 66 -1.68 -6.62 -7.61
N ALA A 67 -2.02 -5.48 -6.99
CA ALA A 67 -1.31 -4.97 -5.82
C ALA A 67 -1.37 -5.94 -4.64
N SER A 68 -2.53 -6.56 -4.36
CA SER A 68 -2.68 -7.52 -3.25
C SER A 68 -1.81 -8.75 -3.43
N PHE A 69 -1.78 -9.34 -4.62
CA PHE A 69 -0.97 -10.54 -4.87
C PHE A 69 0.53 -10.24 -4.89
N ILE A 70 0.93 -9.07 -5.40
CA ILE A 70 2.32 -8.61 -5.32
C ILE A 70 2.72 -8.38 -3.86
N ASP A 71 1.86 -7.76 -3.05
CA ASP A 71 2.15 -7.50 -1.64
C ASP A 71 2.22 -8.79 -0.80
N ILE A 72 1.34 -9.76 -1.06
CA ILE A 72 1.39 -11.07 -0.38
C ILE A 72 2.73 -11.79 -0.62
N GLU A 73 3.30 -11.66 -1.83
CA GLU A 73 4.49 -12.42 -2.23
C GLU A 73 5.79 -11.68 -1.97
N HIS A 74 5.80 -10.37 -2.23
CA HIS A 74 7.01 -9.55 -2.19
C HIS A 74 7.00 -8.51 -1.07
N GLN A 75 5.88 -8.34 -0.35
CA GLN A 75 5.72 -7.35 0.72
C GLN A 75 6.08 -5.91 0.29
N ILE A 76 5.88 -5.63 -1.01
CA ILE A 76 6.13 -4.34 -1.64
C ILE A 76 4.97 -4.03 -2.58
N ILE A 77 4.58 -2.76 -2.62
CA ILE A 77 3.60 -2.25 -3.60
C ILE A 77 4.37 -1.34 -4.58
N PRO A 78 4.53 -1.74 -5.85
CA PRO A 78 5.30 -0.97 -6.82
C PRO A 78 4.75 0.44 -7.03
N ASP A 79 5.61 1.44 -6.83
CA ASP A 79 5.29 2.86 -7.04
C ASP A 79 4.70 3.17 -8.41
N ARG A 80 5.16 2.44 -9.44
CA ARG A 80 4.66 2.60 -10.81
C ARG A 80 3.16 2.29 -10.91
N ILE A 81 2.69 1.27 -10.20
CA ILE A 81 1.26 0.88 -10.19
C ILE A 81 0.45 1.99 -9.51
N ASN A 82 0.91 2.48 -8.36
CA ASN A 82 0.22 3.54 -7.62
C ASN A 82 0.13 4.84 -8.45
N LYS A 83 1.23 5.26 -9.08
CA LYS A 83 1.26 6.47 -9.92
C LYS A 83 0.34 6.35 -11.13
N ILE A 84 0.40 5.22 -11.85
CA ILE A 84 -0.47 4.96 -13.00
C ILE A 84 -1.94 4.92 -12.56
N GLY A 85 -2.24 4.26 -11.45
CA GLY A 85 -3.60 4.17 -10.91
C GLY A 85 -4.20 5.54 -10.59
N ILE A 86 -3.45 6.43 -9.95
CA ILE A 86 -3.90 7.82 -9.66
C ILE A 86 -4.18 8.58 -10.97
N ILE A 87 -3.29 8.48 -11.96
CA ILE A 87 -3.48 9.15 -13.26
C ILE A 87 -4.74 8.63 -13.95
N VAL A 88 -4.94 7.31 -13.96
CA VAL A 88 -6.14 6.69 -14.53
C VAL A 88 -7.39 7.16 -13.78
N ALA A 89 -7.38 7.21 -12.46
CA ALA A 89 -8.51 7.66 -11.66
C ALA A 89 -8.91 9.11 -11.99
N VAL A 90 -7.94 10.02 -12.02
CA VAL A 90 -8.18 11.44 -12.32
C VAL A 90 -8.67 11.63 -13.76
N ALA A 91 -8.11 10.89 -14.71
CA ALA A 91 -8.59 10.90 -16.09
C ALA A 91 -10.04 10.38 -16.19
N CYS A 92 -10.35 9.27 -15.53
CA CYS A 92 -11.70 8.73 -15.44
C CYS A 92 -12.67 9.72 -14.78
N ALA A 93 -12.26 10.40 -13.71
CA ALA A 93 -13.06 11.42 -13.03
C ALA A 93 -13.43 12.59 -13.95
N PHE A 94 -12.51 13.00 -14.83
CA PHE A 94 -12.77 14.06 -15.79
C PHE A 94 -13.68 13.61 -16.95
N ILE A 95 -13.45 12.40 -17.48
CA ILE A 95 -14.19 11.87 -18.64
C ILE A 95 -15.60 11.43 -18.22
N PHE A 96 -15.73 10.82 -17.05
CA PHE A 96 -16.95 10.18 -16.54
C PHE A 96 -17.21 10.62 -15.09
N PRO A 97 -17.68 11.86 -14.86
CA PRO A 97 -17.88 12.39 -13.51
C PRO A 97 -18.88 11.56 -12.68
N GLU A 98 -19.86 10.93 -13.35
CA GLU A 98 -20.84 10.02 -12.76
C GLU A 98 -20.18 8.93 -11.90
N ILE A 99 -19.04 8.40 -12.32
CA ILE A 99 -18.33 7.30 -11.65
C ILE A 99 -17.85 7.72 -10.26
N VAL A 100 -17.37 8.95 -10.14
CA VAL A 100 -16.86 9.48 -8.87
C VAL A 100 -18.01 9.66 -7.87
N TYR A 101 -19.14 10.17 -8.34
CA TYR A 101 -20.32 10.35 -7.49
C TYR A 101 -20.95 9.02 -7.07
N GLU A 102 -21.01 8.06 -7.99
CA GLU A 102 -21.48 6.70 -7.74
C GLU A 102 -20.62 6.00 -6.65
N PHE A 103 -19.30 5.96 -6.84
CA PHE A 103 -18.39 5.32 -5.88
C PHE A 103 -18.31 6.05 -4.53
N MET A 104 -18.68 7.33 -4.48
CA MET A 104 -18.76 8.10 -3.24
C MET A 104 -20.13 8.05 -2.55
N GLY A 105 -21.12 7.36 -3.16
CA GLY A 105 -22.49 7.31 -2.67
C GLY A 105 -23.08 8.72 -2.54
N MET A 106 -22.88 9.56 -3.55
CA MET A 106 -23.39 10.93 -3.60
C MET A 106 -24.42 11.06 -4.71
N GLU A 107 -25.66 11.38 -4.35
CA GLU A 107 -26.73 11.61 -5.31
C GLU A 107 -26.59 13.04 -5.88
N ASN A 108 -26.38 13.17 -7.20
CA ASN A 108 -26.28 14.47 -7.85
C ASN A 108 -27.34 14.60 -8.94
N SER A 109 -28.14 15.67 -8.91
CA SER A 109 -29.24 15.90 -9.85
C SER A 109 -28.79 16.30 -11.27
N SER A 110 -27.50 16.59 -11.50
CA SER A 110 -26.99 16.96 -12.83
C SER A 110 -25.51 16.60 -12.99
N TYR A 111 -25.22 15.66 -13.89
CA TYR A 111 -23.87 15.24 -14.23
C TYR A 111 -23.29 15.98 -15.46
N ASP A 112 -24.08 16.87 -16.07
CA ASP A 112 -23.72 17.55 -17.30
C ASP A 112 -22.94 18.85 -17.09
N GLY A 113 -21.98 19.09 -17.99
CA GLY A 113 -21.21 20.33 -18.08
C GLY A 113 -19.76 20.22 -17.59
N ILE A 114 -19.03 21.33 -17.71
CA ILE A 114 -17.61 21.39 -17.28
C ILE A 114 -17.48 21.44 -15.75
N TYR A 115 -18.47 22.01 -15.06
CA TYR A 115 -18.46 22.14 -13.61
C TYR A 115 -18.47 20.78 -12.90
N SER A 116 -19.33 19.84 -13.34
CA SER A 116 -19.41 18.48 -12.79
C SER A 116 -18.11 17.69 -12.95
N ARG A 117 -17.43 17.88 -14.08
CA ARG A 117 -16.13 17.25 -14.38
C ARG A 117 -15.01 17.80 -13.50
N ILE A 118 -14.96 19.13 -13.34
CA ILE A 118 -13.98 19.77 -12.46
C ILE A 118 -14.23 19.33 -11.02
N SER A 119 -15.48 19.31 -10.55
CA SER A 119 -15.79 18.86 -9.19
C SER A 119 -15.48 17.38 -8.98
N ALA A 120 -15.72 16.51 -9.96
CA ALA A 120 -15.34 15.10 -9.89
C ALA A 120 -13.81 14.93 -9.76
N VAL A 121 -13.02 15.70 -10.53
CA VAL A 121 -11.56 15.72 -10.37
C VAL A 121 -11.16 16.22 -8.98
N CYS A 122 -11.78 17.29 -8.48
CA CYS A 122 -11.52 17.77 -7.12
C CYS A 122 -11.82 16.70 -6.06
N TRP A 123 -12.91 15.96 -6.20
CA TRP A 123 -13.27 14.87 -5.29
C TRP A 123 -12.30 13.68 -5.38
N SER A 124 -11.83 13.33 -6.58
CA SER A 124 -10.79 12.32 -6.79
C SER A 124 -9.48 12.73 -6.09
N LEU A 125 -9.02 13.96 -6.31
CA LEU A 125 -7.82 14.51 -5.65
C LEU A 125 -7.98 14.60 -4.13
N ALA A 126 -9.16 14.98 -3.65
CA ALA A 126 -9.48 14.98 -2.22
C ALA A 126 -9.41 13.56 -1.63
N GLY A 127 -9.88 12.55 -2.36
CA GLY A 127 -9.74 11.14 -1.98
C GLY A 127 -8.27 10.70 -1.89
N THR A 128 -7.45 11.03 -2.88
CA THR A 128 -6.00 10.78 -2.86
C THR A 128 -5.32 11.45 -1.67
N GLY A 129 -5.57 12.76 -1.48
CA GLY A 129 -5.00 13.54 -0.40
C GLY A 129 -5.43 13.02 0.97
N CYS A 130 -6.72 12.70 1.14
CA CYS A 130 -7.25 12.13 2.36
C CYS A 130 -6.60 10.79 2.69
N GLY A 131 -6.52 9.88 1.72
CA GLY A 131 -5.87 8.57 1.89
C GLY A 131 -4.41 8.71 2.31
N PHE A 132 -3.66 9.56 1.60
CA PHE A 132 -2.26 9.83 1.90
C PHE A 132 -2.09 10.39 3.31
N VAL A 133 -2.78 11.49 3.63
CA VAL A 133 -2.63 12.20 4.91
C VAL A 133 -3.02 11.35 6.09
N ILE A 134 -4.15 10.64 6.01
CA ILE A 134 -4.66 9.83 7.13
C ILE A 134 -3.69 8.69 7.43
N LEU A 135 -3.33 7.89 6.43
CA LEU A 135 -2.48 6.73 6.69
C LEU A 135 -1.06 7.16 7.07
N TYR A 136 -0.51 8.21 6.43
CA TYR A 136 0.77 8.79 6.82
C TYR A 136 0.77 9.28 8.28
N SER A 137 -0.32 9.90 8.75
CA SER A 137 -0.48 10.31 10.15
C SER A 137 -0.51 9.11 11.10
N VAL A 138 -1.18 8.02 10.73
CA VAL A 138 -1.17 6.76 11.50
C VAL A 138 0.25 6.20 11.59
N VAL A 139 1.04 6.25 10.51
CA VAL A 139 2.44 5.80 10.54
C VAL A 139 3.28 6.64 11.50
N ILE A 140 3.18 7.97 11.43
CA ILE A 140 3.91 8.87 12.34
C ILE A 140 3.55 8.54 13.79
N PHE A 141 2.26 8.41 14.09
CA PHE A 141 1.80 8.09 15.44
C PHE A 141 2.29 6.72 15.91
N GLY A 142 2.25 5.71 15.04
CA GLY A 142 2.83 4.40 15.30
C GLY A 142 4.32 4.47 15.64
N LYS A 143 5.10 5.26 14.90
CA LYS A 143 6.55 5.46 15.17
C LYS A 143 6.84 6.17 16.50
N ILE A 144 5.91 6.98 16.98
CA ILE A 144 6.00 7.57 18.32
C ILE A 144 5.73 6.50 19.39
N LEU A 145 4.77 5.60 19.16
CA LEU A 145 4.38 4.54 20.10
C LEU A 145 5.35 3.36 20.17
N PHE A 146 5.92 2.90 19.05
CA PHE A 146 6.62 1.60 18.98
C PHE A 146 8.11 1.63 19.37
N GLY A 147 8.68 2.80 19.68
CA GLY A 147 10.04 2.94 20.24
C GLY A 147 11.18 2.54 19.29
N LYS A 148 12.37 2.33 19.86
CA LYS A 148 13.61 1.92 19.14
C LYS A 148 13.81 0.41 19.22
N LYS A 149 14.45 -0.18 18.20
CA LYS A 149 14.96 -1.56 18.23
C LYS A 149 16.48 -1.54 18.26
N SER A 150 17.06 -2.49 19.01
CA SER A 150 18.51 -2.75 19.02
C SER A 150 18.75 -4.20 18.60
N LEU A 151 19.60 -4.40 17.60
CA LEU A 151 20.21 -5.69 17.31
C LEU A 151 21.56 -5.71 18.02
N CYS A 152 21.71 -6.59 19.01
CA CYS A 152 22.98 -6.85 19.67
C CYS A 152 23.47 -8.21 19.22
N SER A 153 24.72 -8.31 18.75
CA SER A 153 25.37 -9.58 18.42
C SER A 153 26.60 -9.75 19.30
N GLU A 154 26.70 -10.87 20.00
CA GLU A 154 27.86 -11.19 20.85
C GLU A 154 29.16 -11.41 20.04
N ALA A 155 29.06 -11.63 18.72
CA ALA A 155 30.21 -11.89 17.84
C ALA A 155 30.54 -10.75 16.86
N GLY A 156 29.88 -9.59 17.00
CA GLY A 156 29.88 -8.54 15.97
C GLY A 156 29.04 -8.95 14.76
N THR A 157 28.32 -8.01 14.17
CA THR A 157 27.51 -8.24 12.97
C THR A 157 28.14 -7.49 11.81
N SER A 158 28.52 -8.20 10.76
CA SER A 158 28.93 -7.55 9.52
C SER A 158 27.74 -6.86 8.88
N TRP A 159 27.96 -5.63 8.44
CA TRP A 159 26.99 -4.87 7.68
C TRP A 159 27.64 -4.27 6.44
N SER A 160 26.85 -4.11 5.39
CA SER A 160 27.26 -3.42 4.18
C SER A 160 26.11 -2.64 3.58
N VAL A 161 26.41 -1.49 2.98
CA VAL A 161 25.45 -0.74 2.18
C VAL A 161 25.88 -0.84 0.73
N ILE A 162 25.03 -1.43 -0.10
CA ILE A 162 25.23 -1.52 -1.54
C ILE A 162 24.37 -0.45 -2.20
N GLU A 163 25.01 0.39 -3.02
CA GLU A 163 24.33 1.38 -3.84
C GLU A 163 23.51 0.66 -4.93
N GLY A 164 22.19 0.56 -4.73
CA GLY A 164 21.25 0.12 -5.76
C GLY A 164 20.88 1.29 -6.66
N LYS A 165 20.83 1.09 -7.98
CA LYS A 165 20.56 2.14 -9.01
C LYS A 165 19.36 3.06 -8.75
N GLU A 166 18.40 2.66 -7.92
CA GLU A 166 17.23 3.47 -7.56
C GLU A 166 17.02 3.62 -6.03
N ASN A 167 17.63 2.77 -5.19
CA ASN A 167 17.46 2.79 -3.72
C ASN A 167 18.63 2.06 -3.01
N PRO A 168 19.29 2.65 -2.00
CA PRO A 168 20.32 1.97 -1.19
C PRO A 168 19.70 0.87 -0.32
N ILE A 169 20.46 -0.21 -0.09
CA ILE A 169 20.03 -1.33 0.77
C ILE A 169 21.11 -1.55 1.83
N LEU A 170 20.71 -1.50 3.10
CA LEU A 170 21.52 -1.91 4.24
C LEU A 170 21.39 -3.42 4.42
N ILE A 171 22.50 -4.13 4.36
CA ILE A 171 22.59 -5.57 4.61
C ILE A 171 23.23 -5.75 5.99
N VAL A 172 22.58 -6.49 6.88
CA VAL A 172 23.08 -6.81 8.22
C VAL A 172 23.04 -8.34 8.37
N GLY A 173 24.21 -8.99 8.31
CA GLY A 173 24.28 -10.45 8.16
C GLY A 173 23.51 -10.92 6.91
N ASP A 174 22.49 -11.76 7.12
CA ASP A 174 21.61 -12.24 6.03
C ASP A 174 20.37 -11.36 5.81
N VAL A 175 20.15 -10.33 6.63
CA VAL A 175 18.96 -9.48 6.59
C VAL A 175 19.19 -8.29 5.65
N LYS A 176 18.33 -8.16 4.63
CA LYS A 176 18.34 -7.01 3.71
C LYS A 176 17.27 -6.01 4.13
N MET A 177 17.66 -4.75 4.34
CA MET A 177 16.80 -3.67 4.78
C MET A 177 16.91 -2.49 3.79
N PRO A 178 15.91 -2.26 2.92
CA PRO A 178 15.89 -1.10 2.02
C PRO A 178 15.89 0.21 2.80
N PHE A 179 16.54 1.26 2.28
CA PHE A 179 16.55 2.57 2.94
C PHE A 179 15.17 3.21 3.05
N GLU A 180 14.25 2.96 2.10
CA GLU A 180 12.87 3.44 2.20
C GLU A 180 12.13 2.91 3.43
N ASP A 181 12.48 1.70 3.88
CA ASP A 181 11.97 1.04 5.09
C ASP A 181 12.76 1.47 6.36
N LEU A 182 13.87 2.20 6.24
CA LEU A 182 14.66 2.66 7.39
C LEU A 182 14.46 4.15 7.65
N PHE A 183 14.26 4.92 6.58
CA PHE A 183 14.23 6.37 6.54
C PHE A 183 12.92 6.91 5.92
N PHE A 184 11.79 6.31 6.29
CA PHE A 184 10.46 6.67 5.78
C PHE A 184 10.09 8.16 5.93
N VAL A 185 10.45 8.81 7.04
CA VAL A 185 10.17 10.25 7.27
C VAL A 185 11.35 11.11 6.81
N GLY A 186 12.53 10.51 6.67
CA GLY A 186 13.79 11.20 6.36
C GLY A 186 14.48 11.80 7.59
N THR A 187 13.82 11.83 8.75
CA THR A 187 14.41 12.27 10.03
C THR A 187 14.95 11.13 10.88
N GLU A 188 14.77 9.88 10.44
CA GLU A 188 15.33 8.74 11.14
C GLU A 188 16.85 8.75 11.08
N LYS A 189 17.46 8.15 12.11
CA LYS A 189 18.89 7.87 12.14
C LYS A 189 19.11 6.44 12.59
N ILE A 190 20.08 5.79 11.96
CA ILE A 190 20.58 4.49 12.38
C ILE A 190 21.89 4.75 13.09
N VAL A 191 22.02 4.20 14.29
CA VAL A 191 23.24 4.29 15.09
C VAL A 191 23.91 2.93 15.09
N LEU A 192 25.16 2.89 14.62
CA LEU A 192 25.98 1.71 14.47
C LEU A 192 27.21 1.88 15.37
N ASP A 193 27.28 1.10 16.45
CA ASP A 193 28.49 1.02 17.26
C ASP A 193 29.47 0.06 16.56
N SER A 194 30.40 0.64 15.80
CA SER A 194 31.20 -0.09 14.81
C SER A 194 32.63 -0.26 15.29
N SER A 195 33.07 -1.52 15.32
CA SER A 195 34.46 -1.89 15.61
C SER A 195 35.37 -1.65 14.40
N GLU A 196 34.82 -1.78 13.20
CA GLU A 196 35.53 -1.47 11.96
C GLU A 196 34.58 -0.74 11.01
N ILE A 197 35.03 0.40 10.49
CA ILE A 197 34.30 1.19 9.49
C ILE A 197 35.19 1.36 8.26
N GLU A 198 34.71 0.91 7.10
CA GLU A 198 35.33 1.12 5.80
C GLU A 198 34.40 1.90 4.88
N ILE A 199 34.84 3.08 4.44
CA ILE A 199 34.10 3.97 3.55
C ILE A 199 34.92 4.15 2.28
N ASN A 200 34.38 3.76 1.13
CA ASN A 200 35.04 3.88 -0.17
C ASN A 200 36.45 3.27 -0.22
N GLY A 201 36.67 2.16 0.50
CA GLY A 201 37.98 1.51 0.57
C GLY A 201 38.97 2.13 1.57
N LYS A 202 38.55 3.11 2.39
CA LYS A 202 39.36 3.70 3.46
C LYS A 202 38.85 3.26 4.82
N CYS A 203 39.75 2.68 5.63
CA CYS A 203 39.45 2.34 7.02
C CYS A 203 39.44 3.60 7.89
N HIS A 204 38.33 3.83 8.60
CA HIS A 204 38.11 4.95 9.51
C HIS A 204 38.25 4.57 11.00
N GLY A 205 38.51 3.29 11.31
CA GLY A 205 38.74 2.79 12.68
C GLY A 205 37.46 2.46 13.45
N GLU A 206 37.57 2.43 14.78
CA GLU A 206 36.47 2.20 15.74
C GLU A 206 35.71 3.50 16.02
N GLY A 207 34.38 3.46 16.05
CA GLY A 207 33.57 4.63 16.38
C GLY A 207 32.07 4.46 16.18
N GLU A 208 31.31 5.45 16.67
CA GLU A 208 29.87 5.54 16.42
C GLU A 208 29.64 6.07 14.99
N LEU A 209 28.99 5.25 14.16
CA LEU A 209 28.56 5.63 12.83
C LEU A 209 27.05 5.91 12.86
N VAL A 210 26.68 7.13 12.52
CA VAL A 210 25.28 7.55 12.43
C VAL A 210 24.92 7.74 10.97
N ILE A 211 24.02 6.90 10.47
CA ILE A 211 23.52 6.99 9.09
C ILE A 211 22.18 7.74 9.11
N TYR A 212 22.10 8.83 8.35
CA TYR A 212 20.88 9.54 7.97
C TYR A 212 20.51 9.19 6.52
N TYR A 213 19.35 9.65 6.06
CA TYR A 213 18.91 9.41 4.67
C TYR A 213 19.85 10.03 3.63
N ASP A 214 20.40 11.20 3.93
CA ASP A 214 21.15 12.06 3.01
C ASP A 214 22.63 12.22 3.38
N LYS A 215 23.02 11.83 4.59
CA LYS A 215 24.39 11.97 5.11
C LYS A 215 24.75 10.88 6.12
N LEU A 216 26.04 10.61 6.25
CA LEU A 216 26.58 9.77 7.32
C LEU A 216 27.48 10.63 8.19
N VAL A 217 27.53 10.33 9.47
CA VAL A 217 28.37 11.01 10.45
C VAL A 217 29.20 9.96 11.19
N VAL A 218 30.52 10.12 11.16
CA VAL A 218 31.47 9.24 11.89
C VAL A 218 32.00 9.99 13.09
N SER A 219 31.80 9.43 14.29
CA SER A 219 32.35 9.94 15.56
C SER A 219 32.09 11.44 15.81
N ASP A 220 30.91 11.93 15.41
CA ASP A 220 30.43 13.32 15.53
C ASP A 220 31.24 14.44 14.82
N ASP A 221 32.38 14.13 14.17
CA ASP A 221 33.25 15.14 13.53
C ASP A 221 33.29 15.07 11.99
N LEU A 222 33.01 13.91 11.39
CA LEU A 222 33.13 13.71 9.95
C LEU A 222 31.75 13.46 9.31
N GLU A 223 31.19 14.48 8.65
CA GLU A 223 29.98 14.35 7.84
C GLU A 223 30.33 14.04 6.37
N ILE A 224 29.74 12.98 5.80
CA ILE A 224 29.90 12.62 4.38
C ILE A 224 28.52 12.54 3.71
N PRO A 225 28.23 13.35 2.68
CA PRO A 225 26.94 13.33 1.98
C PRO A 225 26.76 12.06 1.13
N ILE A 226 25.50 11.68 0.88
CA ILE A 226 25.13 10.45 0.15
C ILE A 226 25.73 10.34 -1.25
N GLU A 227 25.97 11.46 -1.92
CA GLU A 227 26.57 11.53 -3.26
C GLU A 227 27.98 10.94 -3.32
N ASP A 228 28.67 10.92 -2.18
CA ASP A 228 30.03 10.43 -2.06
C ASP A 228 30.10 8.96 -1.63
N TRP A 229 28.97 8.28 -1.39
CA TRP A 229 28.96 6.89 -0.93
C TRP A 229 29.03 5.91 -2.10
N LYS A 230 30.12 5.14 -2.20
CA LYS A 230 30.24 4.05 -3.19
C LYS A 230 30.17 2.68 -2.54
N THR A 231 30.88 2.51 -1.44
CA THR A 231 30.85 1.29 -0.62
C THR A 231 30.95 1.67 0.85
N LEU A 232 30.04 1.15 1.66
CA LEU A 232 30.10 1.26 3.12
C LEU A 232 30.08 -0.15 3.68
N GLU A 233 31.12 -0.53 4.40
CA GLU A 233 31.26 -1.86 4.99
C GLU A 233 31.79 -1.73 6.43
N GLY A 234 31.40 -2.65 7.30
CA GLY A 234 31.89 -2.62 8.66
C GLY A 234 31.37 -3.76 9.52
N VAL A 235 31.88 -3.79 10.75
CA VAL A 235 31.45 -4.73 11.79
C VAL A 235 30.96 -3.93 12.98
N SER A 236 29.71 -4.18 13.41
CA SER A 236 29.12 -3.51 14.58
C SER A 236 28.74 -4.49 15.69
N SER A 237 29.03 -4.10 16.93
CA SER A 237 28.57 -4.77 18.15
C SER A 237 27.06 -4.57 18.36
N GLN A 238 26.59 -3.35 18.06
CA GLN A 238 25.22 -2.93 18.28
C GLN A 238 24.71 -2.06 17.11
N ILE A 239 23.52 -2.39 16.62
CA ILE A 239 22.81 -1.64 15.58
C ILE A 239 21.46 -1.18 16.15
N ILE A 240 21.30 0.13 16.31
CA ILE A 240 20.08 0.75 16.84
C ILE A 240 19.37 1.48 15.69
N TYR A 241 18.14 1.06 15.41
CA TYR A 241 17.28 1.71 14.42
C TYR A 241 15.86 1.88 14.96
N ARG A 242 15.11 2.82 14.39
CA ARG A 242 13.72 3.07 14.82
C ARG A 242 12.80 1.99 14.25
N ARG A 243 11.87 1.49 15.07
CA ARG A 243 10.96 0.43 14.62
C ARG A 243 9.93 1.00 13.63
N GLU A 244 9.84 0.37 12.46
CA GLU A 244 8.75 0.65 11.53
C GLU A 244 7.44 0.07 12.02
N ALA A 245 6.38 0.88 11.92
CA ALA A 245 5.01 0.46 12.17
C ALA A 245 4.35 -0.11 10.90
N MET A 246 4.68 0.45 9.72
CA MET A 246 3.98 0.25 8.46
C MET A 246 4.82 0.80 7.28
N GLY A 247 4.69 0.21 6.08
CA GLY A 247 5.49 0.60 4.91
C GLY A 247 4.86 1.72 4.07
N LEU A 248 5.70 2.47 3.32
CA LEU A 248 5.26 3.59 2.46
C LEU A 248 4.39 3.13 1.29
N GLY A 249 4.55 1.88 0.86
CA GLY A 249 3.74 1.24 -0.16
C GLY A 249 2.24 1.33 0.15
N ASP A 250 1.85 1.09 1.41
CA ASP A 250 0.45 1.12 1.83
C ASP A 250 -0.14 2.54 1.75
N VAL A 251 0.65 3.57 2.11
CA VAL A 251 0.25 4.99 2.04
C VAL A 251 0.00 5.41 0.60
N LYS A 252 0.88 5.02 -0.31
CA LYS A 252 0.71 5.27 -1.75
C LYS A 252 -0.46 4.47 -2.32
N PHE A 253 -0.70 3.27 -1.81
CA PHE A 253 -1.78 2.40 -2.25
C PHE A 253 -3.16 2.94 -1.86
N ILE A 254 -3.34 3.39 -0.61
CA ILE A 254 -4.58 4.04 -0.16
C ILE A 254 -4.84 5.38 -0.87
N ALA A 255 -3.78 6.13 -1.18
CA ALA A 255 -3.89 7.33 -2.00
C ALA A 255 -4.34 6.99 -3.43
N MET A 256 -3.86 5.88 -4.00
CA MET A 256 -4.25 5.41 -5.32
C MET A 256 -5.72 4.99 -5.38
N PHE A 257 -6.17 4.04 -4.56
CA PHE A 257 -7.57 3.63 -4.63
C PHE A 257 -8.52 4.72 -4.09
N GLY A 258 -8.05 5.58 -3.19
CA GLY A 258 -8.78 6.76 -2.73
C GLY A 258 -9.09 7.75 -3.84
N ALA A 259 -8.27 7.79 -4.90
CA ALA A 259 -8.57 8.56 -6.11
C ALA A 259 -9.84 8.07 -6.83
N PHE A 260 -10.16 6.77 -6.71
CA PHE A 260 -11.34 6.16 -7.31
C PHE A 260 -12.55 6.22 -6.38
N ILE A 261 -12.42 5.73 -5.14
CA ILE A 261 -13.55 5.53 -4.21
C ILE A 261 -13.84 6.76 -3.33
N GLY A 262 -12.96 7.76 -3.37
CA GLY A 262 -13.09 8.98 -2.60
C GLY A 262 -12.76 8.87 -1.12
N TRP A 263 -12.87 10.00 -0.43
CA TRP A 263 -12.48 10.14 0.97
C TRP A 263 -13.35 9.31 1.93
N LYS A 264 -14.64 9.14 1.64
CA LYS A 264 -15.53 8.28 2.44
C LYS A 264 -15.09 6.81 2.35
N GLY A 265 -14.80 6.35 1.14
CA GLY A 265 -14.30 4.99 0.90
C GLY A 265 -12.92 4.76 1.51
N VAL A 266 -12.04 5.76 1.51
CA VAL A 266 -10.75 5.71 2.22
C VAL A 266 -10.94 5.44 3.72
N LEU A 267 -11.82 6.20 4.38
CA LEU A 267 -12.07 6.05 5.81
C LEU A 267 -12.63 4.66 6.14
N PHE A 268 -13.61 4.21 5.34
CA PHE A 268 -14.19 2.89 5.50
C PHE A 268 -13.16 1.79 5.26
N ALA A 269 -12.40 1.87 4.16
CA ALA A 269 -11.43 0.84 3.79
C ALA A 269 -10.34 0.69 4.86
N LEU A 270 -9.88 1.79 5.45
CA LEU A 270 -8.91 1.77 6.56
C LEU A 270 -9.49 1.07 7.79
N PHE A 271 -10.72 1.42 8.17
CA PHE A 271 -11.40 0.82 9.30
C PHE A 271 -11.67 -0.68 9.08
N ALA A 272 -12.25 -1.05 7.93
CA ALA A 272 -12.51 -2.43 7.55
C ALA A 272 -11.22 -3.25 7.50
N ALA A 273 -10.14 -2.70 6.93
CA ALA A 273 -8.84 -3.37 6.88
C ALA A 273 -8.30 -3.68 8.29
N SER A 274 -8.45 -2.75 9.24
CA SER A 274 -8.01 -2.96 10.61
C SER A 274 -8.77 -4.09 11.31
N ILE A 275 -10.08 -4.18 11.09
CA ILE A 275 -10.93 -5.25 11.64
C ILE A 275 -10.59 -6.59 10.98
N ILE A 276 -10.55 -6.63 9.65
CA ILE A 276 -10.29 -7.87 8.89
C ILE A 276 -8.88 -8.37 9.20
N GLY A 277 -7.88 -7.49 9.17
CA GLY A 277 -6.49 -7.84 9.51
C GLY A 277 -6.35 -8.34 10.94
N THR A 278 -6.99 -7.70 11.92
CA THR A 278 -6.95 -8.17 13.31
C THR A 278 -7.67 -9.51 13.44
N SER A 279 -8.86 -9.66 12.88
CA SER A 279 -9.66 -10.90 12.97
C SER A 279 -8.98 -12.10 12.31
N ALA A 280 -8.29 -11.90 11.19
CA ALA A 280 -7.58 -12.96 10.47
C ALA A 280 -6.30 -13.42 11.20
N ASN A 281 -5.53 -12.48 11.77
CA ASN A 281 -4.20 -12.78 12.29
C ASN A 281 -4.14 -13.00 13.81
N LEU A 282 -5.08 -12.42 14.57
CA LEU A 282 -5.12 -12.56 16.03
C LEU A 282 -5.30 -14.02 16.50
N PRO A 283 -6.16 -14.86 15.88
CA PRO A 283 -6.32 -16.25 16.29
C PRO A 283 -5.03 -17.08 16.14
N ALA A 284 -4.31 -16.90 15.03
CA ALA A 284 -3.03 -17.59 14.79
C ALA A 284 -1.97 -17.21 15.82
N LYS A 285 -1.94 -15.93 16.22
CA LYS A 285 -1.03 -15.38 17.23
C LYS A 285 -1.35 -15.89 18.64
N ILE A 286 -2.63 -16.04 18.99
CA ILE A 286 -3.07 -16.58 20.28
C ILE A 286 -2.79 -18.08 20.39
N LEU A 287 -2.93 -18.82 19.28
CA LEU A 287 -2.69 -20.27 19.22
C LEU A 287 -1.20 -20.66 19.18
N GLY A 288 -0.29 -19.69 19.27
CA GLY A 288 1.16 -19.92 19.36
C GLY A 288 1.78 -20.54 18.10
N LYS A 289 1.05 -20.58 16.98
CA LYS A 289 1.53 -21.13 15.71
C LYS A 289 2.38 -20.16 14.89
N ASP A 290 2.31 -18.87 15.22
CA ASP A 290 3.11 -17.83 14.59
C ASP A 290 4.01 -17.14 15.61
N SER A 291 5.28 -16.97 15.23
CA SER A 291 6.13 -16.00 15.91
C SER A 291 5.44 -14.64 15.82
N ALA A 292 5.37 -13.90 16.93
CA ALA A 292 4.62 -12.64 17.06
C ALA A 292 5.09 -11.49 16.13
N PHE A 293 6.00 -11.79 15.19
CA PHE A 293 6.85 -10.88 14.43
C PHE A 293 6.93 -11.18 12.92
N THR A 294 6.17 -12.14 12.38
CA THR A 294 6.05 -12.28 10.92
C THR A 294 5.47 -10.98 10.36
N ARG A 295 6.17 -10.33 9.42
CA ARG A 295 5.70 -9.09 8.75
C ARG A 295 4.42 -9.43 8.00
N ILE A 296 3.27 -8.94 8.49
CA ILE A 296 1.98 -9.17 7.84
C ILE A 296 1.77 -8.03 6.83
N PRO A 297 1.61 -8.33 5.53
CA PRO A 297 1.31 -7.32 4.53
C PRO A 297 -0.08 -6.73 4.80
N PHE A 298 -0.17 -5.41 4.96
CA PHE A 298 -1.44 -4.73 5.24
C PHE A 298 -2.22 -4.39 3.96
N GLY A 299 -1.53 -4.28 2.82
CA GLY A 299 -2.10 -3.97 1.52
C GLY A 299 -3.29 -4.85 1.11
N PRO A 300 -3.27 -6.19 1.28
CA PRO A 300 -4.40 -7.04 0.96
C PRO A 300 -5.66 -6.72 1.78
N TYR A 301 -5.50 -6.35 3.05
CA TYR A 301 -6.64 -5.97 3.89
C TYR A 301 -7.22 -4.62 3.47
N LEU A 302 -6.37 -3.67 3.09
CA LEU A 302 -6.80 -2.40 2.48
C LEU A 302 -7.57 -2.64 1.18
N ALA A 303 -7.08 -3.53 0.31
CA ALA A 303 -7.73 -3.87 -0.94
C ALA A 303 -9.10 -4.51 -0.71
N ILE A 304 -9.22 -5.43 0.25
CA ILE A 304 -10.52 -6.02 0.64
C ILE A 304 -11.47 -4.93 1.16
N GLY A 305 -10.99 -4.02 2.01
CA GLY A 305 -11.80 -2.89 2.50
C GLY A 305 -12.31 -1.99 1.37
N ALA A 306 -11.44 -1.66 0.41
CA ALA A 306 -11.81 -0.89 -0.79
C ALA A 306 -12.80 -1.65 -1.68
N MET A 307 -12.66 -2.98 -1.80
CA MET A 307 -13.59 -3.83 -2.53
C MET A 307 -14.98 -3.90 -1.87
N ILE A 308 -15.04 -4.02 -0.55
CA ILE A 308 -16.32 -3.98 0.18
C ILE A 308 -17.00 -2.63 -0.05
N TRP A 309 -16.25 -1.54 0.03
CA TRP A 309 -16.80 -0.21 -0.26
C TRP A 309 -17.31 -0.09 -1.69
N LEU A 310 -16.54 -0.59 -2.67
CA LEU A 310 -16.92 -0.53 -4.08
C LEU A 310 -18.30 -1.18 -4.33
N PHE A 311 -18.58 -2.30 -3.67
CA PHE A 311 -19.81 -3.08 -3.91
C PHE A 311 -20.97 -2.75 -2.96
N PHE A 312 -20.68 -2.26 -1.76
CA PHE A 312 -21.69 -2.11 -0.70
C PHE A 312 -21.64 -0.73 -0.02
N GLY A 313 -20.80 0.19 -0.49
CA GLY A 313 -20.52 1.46 0.20
C GLY A 313 -21.76 2.34 0.35
N ALA A 314 -22.57 2.45 -0.70
CA ALA A 314 -23.80 3.25 -0.67
C ALA A 314 -24.83 2.65 0.31
N GLU A 315 -25.06 1.34 0.24
CA GLU A 315 -26.00 0.62 1.10
C GLU A 315 -25.56 0.64 2.57
N LEU A 316 -24.26 0.54 2.84
CA LEU A 316 -23.72 0.61 4.19
C LEU A 316 -23.88 1.99 4.82
N ILE A 317 -23.68 3.07 4.03
CA ILE A 317 -23.92 4.44 4.49
C ILE A 317 -25.40 4.63 4.80
N GLU A 318 -26.28 4.21 3.89
CA GLU A 318 -27.73 4.34 4.06
C GLU A 318 -28.22 3.54 5.28
N TRP A 319 -27.77 2.30 5.42
CA TRP A 319 -28.06 1.46 6.59
C TRP A 319 -27.62 2.13 7.91
N TYR A 320 -26.42 2.71 7.94
CA TYR A 320 -25.90 3.40 9.12
C TYR A 320 -26.73 4.64 9.48
N PHE A 321 -27.09 5.47 8.51
CA PHE A 321 -27.93 6.64 8.77
C PHE A 321 -29.35 6.25 9.18
N ASN A 322 -29.92 5.23 8.55
CA ASN A 322 -31.23 4.70 8.93
C ASN A 322 -31.24 4.23 10.39
N LEU A 323 -30.18 3.54 10.85
CA LEU A 323 -30.03 3.14 12.24
C LEU A 323 -30.04 4.34 13.19
N LEU A 324 -29.29 5.41 12.88
CA LEU A 324 -29.24 6.62 13.70
C LEU A 324 -30.57 7.38 13.75
N THR A 325 -31.36 7.34 12.68
CA THR A 325 -32.68 7.99 12.64
C THR A 325 -33.78 7.21 13.34
N ILE A 326 -33.63 5.90 13.52
CA ILE A 326 -34.63 5.06 14.23
C ILE A 326 -34.66 5.37 15.74
N ASP A 327 -33.53 5.80 16.32
CA ASP A 327 -33.44 6.18 17.74
C ASP A 327 -33.87 7.63 18.03
N ALA A 328 -34.29 8.40 17.01
CA ALA A 328 -34.64 9.82 17.10
C ALA A 328 -36.16 10.12 17.11
N LEU A 329 -37.02 9.09 17.25
CA LEU A 329 -38.49 9.18 17.35
C LEU A 329 -39.01 8.54 18.64
#